data_AF-A0A846MAT7-F1
#
_entry.id   AF-A0A846MAT7-F1
#
_cell.length_a   1.000
_cell.length_b   1.000
_cell.length_c   1.000
_cell.angle_alpha   90.00
_cell.angle_beta   90.00
_cell.angle_gamma   90.00
#
_symmetry.space_group_name_H-M   'P 1'
#
loop_
_entity.id
_entity.type
_entity.pdbx_description
1 polymer ?
#
loop_
_entity_poly.entity_id
_entity_poly.type
_entity_poly.pdbx_seq_one_letter_code
_entity_poly.pdbx_strand_id
1 'polypeptide(L)' 'MTDGQIKSMFAEYGYERWWEEIYYPLLSSRLLEEVDEDVLAAFFESYAFLAGEAYSFTEFVVHFSIFQRLYDNGISVTWR' A
#
# COMPACT_ATOMS: atom_id res chain seq x y z
N MET A 1 -2.40 8.11 8.43
CA MET A 1 -3.04 7.07 9.27
C MET A 1 -2.20 6.67 10.47
N THR A 2 -2.80 6.02 11.48
CA THR A 2 -2.08 5.34 12.59
C THR A 2 -1.61 3.93 12.20
N ASP A 3 -0.59 3.40 12.88
CA ASP A 3 -0.06 2.04 12.65
C ASP A 3 -1.17 0.96 12.71
N GLY A 4 -2.12 1.12 13.63
CA GLY A 4 -3.25 0.19 13.78
C GLY A 4 -4.22 0.22 12.60
N GLN A 5 -4.48 1.39 12.03
CA GLN A 5 -5.30 1.54 10.83
C GLN A 5 -4.61 0.92 9.61
N ILE A 6 -3.31 1.20 9.44
CA ILE A 6 -2.53 0.61 8.33
C ILE A 6 -2.55 -0.91 8.42
N LYS A 7 -2.27 -1.49 9.59
CA LYS A 7 -2.34 -2.94 9.80
C LYS A 7 -3.71 -3.52 9.44
N SER A 8 -4.79 -2.86 9.87
CA SER A 8 -6.16 -3.32 9.61
C SER A 8 -6.47 -3.34 8.12
N MET A 9 -6.06 -2.30 7.40
CA MET A 9 -6.19 -2.22 5.94
C MET A 9 -5.45 -3.36 5.22
N PHE A 10 -4.19 -3.65 5.58
CA PHE A 10 -3.48 -4.78 4.97
C PHE A 10 -4.21 -6.11 5.23
N ALA A 11 -4.79 -6.31 6.42
CA ALA A 11 -5.55 -7.52 6.74
C ALA A 11 -6.85 -7.64 5.92
N GLU A 12 -7.63 -6.56 5.82
CA GLU A 12 -8.90 -6.52 5.10
C GLU A 12 -8.76 -6.88 3.61
N TYR A 13 -7.63 -6.51 3.00
CA TYR A 13 -7.33 -6.79 1.60
C TYR A 13 -6.52 -8.08 1.38
N GLY A 14 -6.30 -8.89 2.42
CA GLY A 14 -5.60 -10.17 2.32
C GLY A 14 -4.07 -10.07 2.23
N TYR A 15 -3.50 -8.92 2.58
CA TYR A 15 -2.08 -8.61 2.55
C TYR A 15 -1.43 -8.67 3.94
N GLU A 16 -2.01 -9.42 4.88
CA GLU A 16 -1.49 -9.63 6.24
C GLU A 16 -0.02 -10.08 6.26
N ARG A 17 0.37 -11.00 5.36
CA ARG A 17 1.77 -11.44 5.23
C ARG A 17 2.70 -10.36 4.69
N TRP A 18 2.21 -9.53 3.77
CA TRP A 18 2.98 -8.38 3.29
C TRP A 18 3.27 -7.44 4.45
N TRP A 19 2.27 -7.14 5.27
CA TRP A 19 2.46 -6.34 6.47
C TRP A 19 3.55 -6.92 7.37
N GLU A 20 3.50 -8.20 7.71
CA GLU A 20 4.51 -8.84 8.58
C GLU A 20 5.96 -8.70 8.08
N GLU A 21 6.15 -8.74 6.76
CA GLU A 21 7.49 -8.66 6.15
C GLU A 21 8.00 -7.23 5.98
N ILE A 22 7.11 -6.27 5.69
CA ILE A 22 7.51 -4.89 5.38
C ILE A 22 7.09 -3.86 6.44
N TYR A 23 6.44 -4.24 7.55
CA TYR A 23 5.90 -3.26 8.51
C TYR A 23 6.98 -2.34 9.08
N TYR A 24 8.15 -2.89 9.45
CA TYR A 24 9.20 -2.09 10.08
C TYR A 24 9.75 -1.00 9.16
N PRO A 25 10.17 -1.31 7.91
CA PRO A 25 10.59 -0.27 6.98
C PRO A 25 9.43 0.66 6.57
N LEU A 26 8.20 0.14 6.47
CA LEU A 26 7.02 0.96 6.14
C LEU A 26 6.72 2.01 7.21
N LEU A 27 6.67 1.62 8.49
CA LEU A 27 6.49 2.54 9.61
C LEU A 27 7.64 3.55 9.73
N SER A 28 8.88 3.07 9.56
CA SER A 28 10.07 3.94 9.63
C SER A 28 10.09 4.99 8.52
N SER A 29 9.53 4.67 7.36
CA SER A 29 9.48 5.58 6.21
C SER A 29 8.46 6.71 6.35
N ARG A 30 7.47 6.54 7.25
CA ARG A 30 6.33 7.46 7.43
C ARG A 30 5.50 7.72 6.17
N LEU A 31 5.64 6.88 5.14
CA LEU A 31 4.98 7.04 3.85
C LEU A 31 3.46 7.17 3.95
N LEU A 32 2.85 6.48 4.93
CA LEU A 32 1.40 6.41 5.10
C LEU A 32 0.87 7.28 6.27
N GLU A 33 1.71 8.11 6.91
CA GLU A 33 1.28 8.96 8.03
C GLU A 33 0.26 10.03 7.57
N GLU A 34 0.46 10.62 6.39
CA GLU A 34 -0.41 11.66 5.79
C GLU A 34 -1.34 11.12 4.69
N VAL A 35 -1.36 9.81 4.50
CA VAL A 35 -2.27 9.14 3.55
C VAL A 35 -3.59 8.86 4.23
N ASP A 36 -4.70 9.17 3.55
CA ASP A 36 -6.05 8.83 3.96
C ASP A 36 -6.37 7.36 3.66
N GLU A 37 -7.24 6.75 4.48
CA GLU A 37 -7.63 5.34 4.34
C GLU A 37 -8.18 5.03 2.94
N ASP A 38 -9.00 5.95 2.38
CA ASP A 38 -9.59 5.81 1.05
C ASP A 38 -8.55 5.70 -0.07
N VAL A 39 -7.40 6.37 0.08
CA VAL A 39 -6.32 6.33 -0.93
C VAL A 39 -5.62 4.97 -0.89
N LEU A 40 -5.37 4.44 0.31
CA LEU A 40 -4.78 3.12 0.46
C LEU A 40 -5.76 2.01 0.03
N ALA A 41 -7.05 2.18 0.31
CA ALA A 41 -8.12 1.31 -0.19
C ALA A 41 -8.10 1.26 -1.73
N ALA A 42 -8.14 2.43 -2.38
CA ALA A 42 -8.11 2.52 -3.84
C ALA A 42 -6.82 1.92 -4.44
N PHE A 43 -5.69 2.03 -3.74
CA PHE A 43 -4.46 1.35 -4.15
C PHE A 43 -4.62 -0.18 -4.12
N PHE A 44 -5.14 -0.75 -3.03
CA PHE A 44 -5.33 -2.20 -2.93
C PHE A 44 -6.43 -2.74 -3.86
N GLU A 45 -7.43 -1.93 -4.21
CA GLU A 45 -8.41 -2.27 -5.25
C GLU A 45 -7.81 -2.26 -6.67
N SER A 46 -6.77 -1.45 -6.89
CA SER A 46 -6.15 -1.26 -8.21
C SER A 46 -4.85 -2.03 -8.41
N TYR A 47 -4.27 -2.60 -7.36
CA TYR A 47 -2.99 -3.31 -7.38
C TYR A 47 -3.09 -4.66 -6.68
N ALA A 48 -2.62 -5.71 -7.36
CA ALA A 48 -2.49 -7.04 -6.80
C ALA A 48 -1.02 -7.41 -6.63
N PHE A 49 -0.59 -7.65 -5.39
CA PHE A 49 0.73 -8.24 -5.17
C PHE A 49 0.74 -9.68 -5.67
N LEU A 50 1.71 -10.04 -6.51
CA LEU A 50 1.80 -11.39 -7.07
C LEU A 50 2.13 -12.41 -5.98
N ALA A 51 1.31 -13.45 -5.87
CA ALA A 51 1.52 -14.52 -4.92
C ALA A 51 2.78 -15.31 -5.30
N GLY A 52 3.74 -15.39 -4.37
CA GLY A 52 4.98 -16.15 -4.55
C GLY A 52 6.20 -15.31 -4.92
N GLU A 53 6.04 -13.99 -5.12
CA GLU A 53 7.18 -13.06 -5.20
C GLU A 53 7.67 -12.67 -3.80
N ALA A 54 8.91 -12.21 -3.73
CA ALA A 54 9.51 -11.76 -2.47
C ALA A 54 8.86 -10.44 -2.04
N TYR A 55 8.33 -10.40 -0.82
CA TYR A 55 7.76 -9.21 -0.20
C TYR A 55 8.82 -8.09 -0.13
N SER A 56 8.64 -7.03 -0.92
CA SER A 56 9.64 -5.97 -1.08
C SER A 56 9.07 -4.61 -0.70
N PHE A 57 9.63 -4.03 0.36
CA PHE A 57 9.29 -2.66 0.75
C PHE A 57 9.55 -1.66 -0.40
N THR A 58 10.67 -1.81 -1.11
CA THR A 58 11.00 -0.91 -2.23
C THR A 58 9.97 -1.01 -3.34
N GLU A 59 9.50 -2.21 -3.66
CA GLU A 59 8.45 -2.43 -4.65
C GLU A 59 7.15 -1.73 -4.21
N PHE A 60 6.71 -1.98 -2.97
CA PHE A 60 5.54 -1.31 -2.40
C PHE A 60 5.63 0.22 -2.56
N VAL A 61 6.76 0.82 -2.14
CA VAL A 61 6.97 2.28 -2.21
C VAL A 61 6.89 2.78 -3.64
N VAL A 62 7.51 2.07 -4.59
CA VAL A 62 7.51 2.48 -6.00
C VAL A 62 6.10 2.45 -6.57
N HIS A 63 5.38 1.34 -6.41
CA HIS A 63 4.02 1.21 -6.94
C HIS A 63 3.05 2.18 -6.26
N PHE A 64 3.13 2.30 -4.94
CA PHE A 64 2.28 3.23 -4.19
C PHE A 64 2.56 4.69 -4.57
N SER A 65 3.83 5.10 -4.70
CA SER A 65 4.17 6.48 -5.10
C SER A 65 3.71 6.82 -6.51
N ILE A 66 3.77 5.86 -7.44
CA ILE A 66 3.26 6.03 -8.81
C ILE A 66 1.73 6.16 -8.76
N PHE A 67 1.06 5.25 -8.05
CA PHE A 67 -0.38 5.29 -7.87
C PHE A 67 -0.85 6.62 -7.26
N GLN A 68 -0.26 7.04 -6.14
CA GLN A 68 -0.65 8.26 -5.43
C GLN A 68 -0.54 9.49 -6.33
N ARG A 69 0.55 9.62 -7.09
CA ARG A 69 0.70 10.71 -8.08
C ARG A 69 -0.40 10.71 -9.13
N LEU A 70 -0.82 9.54 -9.61
CA LEU A 70 -1.89 9.43 -10.61
C LEU A 70 -3.24 9.77 -9.97
N TYR A 71 -3.50 9.25 -8.77
CA TYR A 71 -4.70 9.52 -7.98
C TYR A 71 -4.89 11.01 -7.69
N ASP A 72 -3.83 11.70 -7.24
CA ASP A 72 -3.85 13.14 -6.94
C ASP A 72 -4.15 14.01 -8.17
N ASN A 73 -3.84 13.50 -9.38
CA ASN A 73 -4.17 14.16 -10.64
C ASN A 73 -5.54 13.75 -11.21
N GLY A 74 -6.34 12.99 -10.45
CA GLY A 74 -7.65 12.51 -10.87
C GLY A 74 -7.60 11.41 -11.94
N ILE A 75 -6.45 10.75 -12.11
CA ILE A 75 -6.26 9.66 -13.07
C ILE A 75 -6.59 8.34 -12.37
N SER A 76 -7.68 7.69 -12.77
CA SER A 76 -8.02 6.34 -12.30
C SER A 76 -7.09 5.32 -12.96
N VAL A 77 -6.48 4.47 -12.15
CA VAL A 77 -5.56 3.41 -12.61
C VAL A 77 -6.11 2.06 -12.16
N THR A 78 -6.11 1.10 -13.07
CA THR A 78 -6.42 -0.31 -12.77
C THR A 78 -5.26 -1.15 -13.31
N TRP A 79 -4.39 -1.62 -12.42
CA TRP A 79 -3.32 -2.54 -12.78
C TRP A 79 -3.90 -3.95 -12.76
N ARG A 80 -3.88 -4.64 -13.90
CA ARG A 80 -4.32 -6.03 -14.04
C ARG A 80 -3.14 -6.98 -13.98
#